data_AF-A0A2V8NET5-F1
#
_entry.id   AF-A0A2V8NET5-F1
#
_cell.length_a   1.000
_cell.length_b   1.000
_cell.length_c   1.000
_cell.angle_alpha   90.00
_cell.angle_beta   90.00
_cell.angle_gamma   90.00
#
_symmetry.space_group_name_H-M   'P 1'
#
loop_
_entity.id
_entity.type
_entity.pdbx_description
1 polymer ?
#
loop_
_entity_poly.entity_id
_entity_poly.type
_entity_poly.pdbx_seq_one_letter_code
_entity_poly.pdbx_strand_id
1 'polypeptide(L)'
;KKDWRLGEFLAEEYHRRGRHEEALRLAWEQFTESPRLENYQKLQAHARKAGRSSWPQWRERALAHIRESIAGQKKQKGRQKTYRQRQEADYSELVRIFLWEKRYDEAWQEALAGGCTNELWMKLAAMREQEHPQDALSIYRERVAPLVEMTNNAAYEQAIEILSKIRKLFARLGRETEFDDYLVALRVEFKRKRNFIKLLDAIR
;
A
#
# COMPACT_ATOMS: atom_id res chain seq x y z
N LYS A 1 10.11 -10.03 -26.11
CA LYS A 1 10.14 -10.06 -24.63
C LYS A 1 11.59 -10.18 -24.20
N LYS A 2 12.15 -9.17 -23.53
CA LYS A 2 13.51 -9.22 -22.97
C LYS A 2 13.48 -10.22 -21.80
N ASP A 3 14.32 -11.26 -21.83
CA ASP A 3 14.35 -12.26 -20.76
C ASP A 3 15.01 -11.66 -19.53
N TRP A 4 14.22 -11.44 -18.47
CA TRP A 4 14.69 -10.83 -17.23
C TRP A 4 15.73 -11.70 -16.52
N ARG A 5 15.73 -13.02 -16.74
CA ARG A 5 16.74 -13.93 -16.19
C ARG A 5 18.09 -13.74 -16.86
N LEU A 6 18.07 -13.47 -18.17
CA LEU A 6 19.28 -13.15 -18.92
C LEU A 6 19.87 -11.81 -18.48
N GLY A 7 19.01 -10.82 -18.21
CA GLY A 7 19.44 -9.53 -17.66
C GLY A 7 20.10 -9.66 -16.28
N GLU A 8 19.53 -10.49 -15.39
CA GLU A 8 20.13 -10.77 -14.08
C GLU A 8 21.49 -11.46 -14.21
N PHE A 9 21.56 -12.51 -15.03
CA PHE A 9 22.80 -13.25 -15.27
C PHE A 9 23.92 -12.36 -15.82
N LEU A 10 23.60 -11.48 -16.76
CA LEU A 10 24.55 -10.50 -17.30
C LEU A 10 25.02 -9.51 -16.23
N ALA A 11 24.12 -9.01 -15.38
CA ALA A 11 24.48 -8.11 -14.29
C ALA A 11 25.41 -8.76 -13.26
N GLU A 12 25.20 -10.05 -12.96
CA GLU A 12 26.12 -10.82 -12.11
C GLU A 12 27.49 -11.03 -12.76
N GLU A 13 27.52 -11.34 -14.06
CA GLU A 13 28.78 -11.52 -14.79
C GLU A 13 29.57 -10.21 -14.88
N TYR A 14 28.90 -9.06 -15.05
CA TYR A 14 29.53 -7.75 -14.99
C TYR A 14 30.18 -7.50 -13.62
N HIS A 15 29.52 -7.86 -12.52
CA HIS A 15 30.12 -7.76 -11.19
C HIS A 15 31.35 -8.65 -11.02
N ARG A 16 31.34 -9.90 -11.53
CA ARG A 16 32.51 -10.79 -11.47
C ARG A 16 33.73 -10.21 -12.18
N ARG A 17 33.52 -9.41 -13.23
CA ARG A 17 34.57 -8.75 -14.01
C ARG A 17 34.94 -7.35 -13.51
N GLY A 18 34.46 -6.94 -12.34
CA GLY A 18 34.69 -5.61 -11.78
C GLY A 18 33.95 -4.46 -12.50
N ARG A 19 33.06 -4.79 -13.45
CA ARG A 19 32.31 -3.83 -14.26
C ARG A 19 31.00 -3.42 -13.57
N HIS A 20 31.12 -2.93 -12.34
CA HIS A 20 29.97 -2.67 -11.47
C HIS A 20 29.01 -1.61 -12.02
N GLU A 21 29.53 -0.61 -12.75
CA GLU A 21 28.72 0.45 -13.35
C GLU A 21 27.78 -0.07 -14.45
N GLU A 22 28.22 -1.05 -15.23
CA GLU A 22 27.40 -1.64 -16.29
C GLU A 22 26.30 -2.54 -15.75
N ALA A 23 26.59 -3.30 -14.69
CA ALA A 23 25.56 -4.02 -13.95
C ALA A 23 24.48 -3.05 -13.42
N LEU A 24 24.91 -1.90 -12.89
CA LEU A 24 24.01 -0.89 -12.35
C LEU A 24 23.18 -0.19 -13.42
N ARG A 25 23.79 0.11 -14.58
CA ARG A 25 23.09 0.62 -15.76
C ARG A 25 22.02 -0.36 -16.24
N LEU A 26 22.34 -1.64 -16.34
CA LEU A 26 21.39 -2.66 -16.76
C LEU A 26 20.22 -2.80 -15.78
N ALA A 27 20.50 -2.75 -14.47
CA ALA A 27 19.47 -2.76 -13.44
C ALA A 27 18.58 -1.50 -13.51
N TRP A 28 19.17 -0.33 -13.77
CA TRP A 28 18.44 0.91 -13.96
C TRP A 28 17.51 0.85 -15.19
N GLU A 29 17.99 0.37 -16.33
CA GLU A 29 17.19 0.21 -17.55
C GLU A 29 15.97 -0.70 -17.27
N GLN A 30 16.18 -1.85 -16.62
CA GLN A 30 15.10 -2.75 -16.24
C GLN A 30 14.08 -2.09 -15.30
N PHE A 31 14.56 -1.32 -14.33
CA PHE A 31 13.68 -0.57 -13.42
C PHE A 31 12.86 0.49 -14.18
N THR A 32 13.46 1.23 -15.11
CA THR A 32 12.71 2.23 -15.90
C THR A 32 11.69 1.61 -16.85
N GLU A 33 11.97 0.41 -17.38
CA GLU A 33 11.01 -0.35 -18.19
C GLU A 33 9.83 -0.86 -17.36
N SER A 34 10.08 -1.27 -16.11
CA SER A 34 9.05 -1.73 -15.17
C SER A 34 9.37 -1.29 -13.74
N PRO A 35 8.84 -0.12 -13.31
CA PRO A 35 9.19 0.51 -12.02
C PRO A 35 8.53 -0.18 -10.81
N ARG A 36 8.69 -1.50 -10.67
CA ARG A 36 8.11 -2.31 -9.59
C ARG A 36 9.10 -2.60 -8.47
N LEU A 37 8.60 -2.96 -7.29
CA LEU A 37 9.36 -3.32 -6.09
C LEU A 37 10.42 -4.36 -6.39
N GLU A 38 10.11 -5.38 -7.19
CA GLU A 38 11.07 -6.43 -7.51
C GLU A 38 12.31 -5.87 -8.24
N ASN A 39 12.11 -4.94 -9.18
CA ASN A 39 13.22 -4.30 -9.89
C ASN A 39 13.92 -3.24 -9.04
N TYR A 40 13.20 -2.58 -8.11
CA TYR A 40 13.81 -1.69 -7.12
C TYR A 40 14.75 -2.44 -6.17
N GLN A 41 14.35 -3.63 -5.70
CA GLN A 41 15.17 -4.49 -4.84
C GLN A 41 16.46 -4.93 -5.55
N LYS A 42 16.35 -5.30 -6.84
CA LYS A 42 17.52 -5.63 -7.68
C LYS A 42 18.43 -4.43 -7.87
N LEU A 43 17.87 -3.26 -8.18
CA LEU A 43 18.63 -2.01 -8.29
C LEU A 43 19.39 -1.73 -6.99
N GLN A 44 18.77 -1.92 -5.82
CA GLN A 44 19.44 -1.80 -4.53
C GLN A 44 20.59 -2.79 -4.38
N ALA A 45 20.38 -4.07 -4.74
CA ALA A 45 21.41 -5.09 -4.64
C ALA A 45 22.64 -4.76 -5.50
N HIS A 46 22.43 -4.35 -6.75
CA HIS A 46 23.51 -3.95 -7.65
C HIS A 46 24.22 -2.67 -7.19
N ALA A 47 23.48 -1.66 -6.72
CA ALA A 47 24.07 -0.44 -6.18
C ALA A 47 24.95 -0.73 -4.96
N ARG A 48 24.49 -1.57 -4.03
CA ARG A 48 25.28 -1.98 -2.86
C ARG A 48 26.53 -2.76 -3.25
N LYS A 49 26.47 -3.61 -4.29
CA LYS A 49 27.63 -4.33 -4.85
C LYS A 49 28.62 -3.40 -5.55
N ALA A 50 28.15 -2.33 -6.17
CA ALA A 50 29.00 -1.31 -6.80
C ALA A 50 29.67 -0.38 -5.77
N GLY A 51 29.00 -0.15 -4.63
CA GLY A 51 29.55 0.58 -3.49
C GLY A 51 28.43 1.06 -2.59
N ARG A 52 28.55 0.85 -1.27
CA ARG A 52 27.46 1.15 -0.30
C ARG A 52 27.00 2.61 -0.33
N SER A 53 27.91 3.55 -0.58
CA SER A 53 27.62 4.98 -0.65
C SER A 53 26.84 5.39 -1.91
N SER A 54 26.73 4.51 -2.92
CA SER A 54 25.99 4.81 -4.15
C SER A 54 24.48 4.68 -3.98
N TRP A 55 24.02 3.80 -3.08
CA TRP A 55 22.59 3.47 -2.95
C TRP A 55 21.68 4.69 -2.67
N PRO A 56 22.00 5.60 -1.74
CA PRO A 56 21.12 6.75 -1.46
C PRO A 56 20.79 7.57 -2.71
N GLN A 57 21.76 7.79 -3.61
CA GLN A 57 21.54 8.54 -4.84
C GLN A 57 20.61 7.78 -5.80
N TRP A 58 20.83 6.47 -5.95
CA TRP A 58 20.00 5.61 -6.81
C TRP A 58 18.59 5.41 -6.27
N ARG A 59 18.44 5.37 -4.95
CA ARG A 59 17.14 5.35 -4.26
C ARG A 59 16.32 6.58 -4.62
N GLU A 60 16.87 7.78 -4.40
CA GLU A 60 16.15 9.02 -4.71
C GLU A 60 15.81 9.11 -6.20
N ARG A 61 16.75 8.72 -7.07
CA ARG A 61 16.51 8.67 -8.51
C ARG A 61 15.37 7.73 -8.88
N ALA A 62 15.30 6.55 -8.27
CA ALA A 62 14.25 5.56 -8.52
C ALA A 62 12.87 6.04 -8.06
N LEU A 63 12.78 6.63 -6.85
CA LEU A 63 11.54 7.20 -6.33
C LEU A 63 11.06 8.39 -7.17
N ALA A 64 11.98 9.26 -7.59
CA ALA A 64 11.66 10.38 -8.49
C ALA A 64 11.08 9.88 -9.81
N HIS A 65 11.68 8.85 -10.41
CA HIS A 65 11.19 8.25 -11.65
C HIS A 65 9.76 7.70 -11.53
N ILE A 66 9.44 7.01 -10.42
CA ILE A 66 8.06 6.54 -10.17
C ILE A 66 7.10 7.72 -10.04
N ARG A 67 7.44 8.75 -9.25
CA ARG A 67 6.60 9.94 -9.08
C ARG A 67 6.37 10.69 -10.40
N GLU A 68 7.39 10.80 -11.24
CA GLU A 68 7.29 11.40 -12.58
C GLU A 68 6.38 10.60 -13.52
N SER A 69 6.55 9.27 -13.54
CA SER A 69 5.69 8.36 -14.32
C SER A 69 4.21 8.50 -13.93
N ILE A 70 3.94 8.55 -12.63
CA ILE A 70 2.60 8.78 -12.09
C ILE A 70 2.05 10.15 -12.50
N ALA A 71 2.86 11.22 -12.39
CA ALA A 71 2.46 12.56 -12.78
C ALA A 71 2.15 12.68 -14.29
N GLY A 72 2.92 11.98 -15.13
CA GLY A 72 2.65 11.87 -16.57
C GLY A 72 1.30 11.23 -16.88
N GLN A 73 0.95 10.16 -16.17
CA GLN A 73 -0.35 9.49 -16.31
C GLN A 73 -1.53 10.36 -15.86
N LYS A 74 -1.36 11.20 -14.83
CA LYS A 74 -2.40 12.14 -14.37
C LYS A 74 -2.81 13.13 -15.48
N LYS A 75 -1.85 13.65 -16.26
CA LYS A 75 -2.10 14.64 -17.32
C LYS A 75 -2.91 14.10 -18.51
N GLN A 76 -2.81 12.80 -18.79
CA GLN A 76 -3.54 12.17 -19.92
C GLN A 76 -5.01 11.86 -19.63
N LYS A 77 -5.42 11.68 -18.36
CA LYS A 77 -6.77 11.19 -17.98
C LYS A 77 -7.80 12.30 -17.68
N GLY A 78 -7.60 13.51 -18.19
CA GLY A 78 -8.41 14.71 -17.87
C GLY A 78 -9.83 14.78 -18.44
N ARG A 79 -10.51 13.66 -18.78
CA ARG A 79 -11.83 13.69 -19.42
C ARG A 79 -12.76 12.63 -18.81
N GLN A 80 -13.73 13.10 -18.02
CA GLN A 80 -14.81 12.36 -17.31
C GLN A 80 -14.38 11.60 -16.05
N LYS A 81 -14.90 12.03 -14.88
CA LYS A 81 -14.83 11.23 -13.64
C LYS A 81 -16.15 11.21 -12.88
N THR A 82 -16.61 9.99 -12.55
CA THR A 82 -17.66 9.69 -11.57
C THR A 82 -17.03 9.27 -10.24
N TYR A 83 -17.77 9.32 -9.12
CA TYR A 83 -17.31 9.00 -7.75
C TYR A 83 -16.53 7.67 -7.60
N ARG A 84 -16.76 6.66 -8.47
CA ARG A 84 -16.02 5.39 -8.50
C ARG A 84 -14.61 5.46 -9.12
N GLN A 85 -14.27 6.56 -9.79
CA GLN A 85 -12.97 6.81 -10.45
C GLN A 85 -12.01 7.67 -9.61
N ARG A 86 -12.27 7.77 -8.30
CA ARG A 86 -11.30 8.21 -7.29
C ARG A 86 -10.15 7.19 -7.09
N GLN A 87 -9.88 6.35 -8.08
CA GLN A 87 -8.54 5.78 -8.32
C GLN A 87 -7.72 6.86 -9.04
N GLU A 88 -7.55 7.98 -8.34
CA GLU A 88 -6.52 8.96 -8.64
C GLU A 88 -5.18 8.28 -8.43
N ALA A 89 -4.25 8.51 -9.35
CA ALA A 89 -2.89 7.98 -9.40
C ALA A 89 -2.51 6.86 -8.44
N ASP A 90 -2.15 5.70 -9.00
CA ASP A 90 -1.75 4.56 -8.20
C ASP A 90 -0.35 4.74 -7.59
N TYR A 91 -0.27 5.33 -6.39
CA TYR A 91 0.98 5.43 -5.61
C TYR A 91 1.30 4.11 -4.91
N SER A 92 0.56 3.03 -5.17
CA SER A 92 0.76 1.72 -4.56
C SER A 92 2.19 1.23 -4.65
N GLU A 93 2.90 1.54 -5.73
CA GLU A 93 4.28 1.09 -5.89
C GLU A 93 5.26 1.84 -4.99
N LEU A 94 5.07 3.16 -4.83
CA LEU A 94 5.80 3.94 -3.83
C LEU A 94 5.52 3.39 -2.43
N VAL A 95 4.24 3.15 -2.10
CA VAL A 95 3.84 2.58 -0.81
C VAL A 95 4.47 1.22 -0.58
N ARG A 96 4.49 0.32 -1.58
CA ARG A 96 5.16 -1.00 -1.49
C ARG A 96 6.64 -0.86 -1.20
N ILE A 97 7.33 0.06 -1.88
CA ILE A 97 8.74 0.34 -1.67
C ILE A 97 9.00 0.86 -0.25
N PHE A 98 8.26 1.86 0.21
CA PHE A 98 8.46 2.40 1.57
C PHE A 98 8.11 1.39 2.66
N LEU A 99 7.07 0.57 2.47
CA LEU A 99 6.74 -0.54 3.37
C LEU A 99 7.88 -1.58 3.44
N TRP A 100 8.46 -1.92 2.29
CA TRP A 100 9.60 -2.85 2.23
C TRP A 100 10.85 -2.28 2.93
N GLU A 101 11.09 -0.98 2.79
CA GLU A 101 12.16 -0.27 3.49
C GLU A 101 11.86 -0.01 4.98
N LYS A 102 10.69 -0.42 5.47
CA LYS A 102 10.19 -0.16 6.83
C LYS A 102 10.09 1.33 7.18
N ARG A 103 9.86 2.17 6.18
CA ARG A 103 9.67 3.62 6.31
C ARG A 103 8.18 3.93 6.35
N TYR A 104 7.52 3.55 7.44
CA TYR A 104 6.06 3.52 7.54
C TYR A 104 5.40 4.90 7.43
N ASP A 105 6.02 5.95 7.98
CA ASP A 105 5.49 7.31 7.88
C ASP A 105 5.52 7.85 6.46
N GLU A 106 6.60 7.59 5.72
CA GLU A 106 6.67 7.99 4.32
C GLU A 106 5.72 7.18 3.45
N ALA A 107 5.59 5.87 3.71
CA ALA A 107 4.59 5.05 3.05
C ALA A 107 3.17 5.61 3.27
N TRP A 108 2.89 6.10 4.47
CA TRP A 108 1.62 6.76 4.80
C TRP A 108 1.43 8.08 4.06
N GLN A 109 2.44 8.95 4.03
CA GLN A 109 2.36 10.23 3.32
C GLN A 109 2.12 10.04 1.81
N GLU A 110 2.81 9.09 1.18
CA GLU A 110 2.58 8.77 -0.24
C GLU A 110 1.16 8.23 -0.48
N ALA A 111 0.66 7.39 0.43
CA ALA A 111 -0.70 6.88 0.35
C ALA A 111 -1.74 8.01 0.50
N LEU A 112 -1.53 8.98 1.41
CA LEU A 112 -2.39 10.15 1.52
C LEU A 112 -2.34 11.05 0.28
N ALA A 113 -1.15 11.25 -0.30
CA ALA A 113 -0.96 12.14 -1.45
C ALA A 113 -1.54 11.60 -2.76
N GLY A 114 -1.48 10.28 -2.95
CA GLY A 114 -1.83 9.63 -4.21
C GLY A 114 -2.99 8.67 -4.14
N GLY A 115 -3.24 8.07 -2.98
CA GLY A 115 -4.03 6.85 -2.83
C GLY A 115 -3.21 5.61 -3.16
N CYS A 116 -3.65 4.47 -2.60
CA CYS A 116 -3.13 3.16 -2.94
C CYS A 116 -4.24 2.12 -2.90
N THR A 117 -3.93 0.88 -3.26
CA THR A 117 -4.90 -0.22 -3.17
C THR A 117 -5.40 -0.42 -1.74
N ASN A 118 -6.63 -0.94 -1.61
CA ASN A 118 -7.21 -1.27 -0.30
C ASN A 118 -6.33 -2.24 0.51
N GLU A 119 -5.68 -3.20 -0.17
CA GLU A 119 -4.75 -4.13 0.49
C GLU A 119 -3.58 -3.39 1.16
N LEU A 120 -3.03 -2.37 0.49
CA LEU A 120 -1.93 -1.57 1.03
C LEU A 120 -2.40 -0.65 2.15
N TRP A 121 -3.58 -0.04 2.03
CA TRP A 121 -4.19 0.72 3.14
C TRP A 121 -4.36 -0.14 4.39
N MET A 122 -4.81 -1.39 4.25
CA MET A 122 -4.94 -2.31 5.37
C MET A 122 -3.59 -2.68 6.00
N LYS A 123 -2.54 -2.88 5.17
CA LYS A 123 -1.17 -3.11 5.65
C LYS A 123 -0.61 -1.90 6.38
N LEU A 124 -0.80 -0.69 5.84
CA LEU A 124 -0.36 0.56 6.46
C LEU A 124 -1.03 0.79 7.81
N ALA A 125 -2.36 0.63 7.87
CA ALA A 125 -3.10 0.74 9.12
C ALA A 125 -2.55 -0.24 10.16
N ALA A 126 -2.32 -1.51 9.79
CA ALA A 126 -1.79 -2.53 10.69
C ALA A 126 -0.41 -2.17 11.25
N MET A 127 0.48 -1.63 10.42
CA MET A 127 1.82 -1.19 10.86
C MET A 127 1.78 0.02 11.79
N ARG A 128 0.77 0.89 11.65
CA ARG A 128 0.64 2.12 12.43
C ARG A 128 -0.31 1.99 13.63
N GLU A 129 -0.95 0.83 13.86
CA GLU A 129 -1.84 0.60 15.02
C GLU A 129 -1.18 0.92 16.36
N GLN A 130 0.12 0.68 16.49
CA GLN A 130 0.84 0.88 17.76
C GLN A 130 1.17 2.35 18.03
N GLU A 131 1.78 3.02 17.06
CA GLU A 131 2.30 4.38 17.23
C GLU A 131 1.25 5.45 16.88
N HIS A 132 0.30 5.11 15.99
CA HIS A 132 -0.75 6.00 15.51
C HIS A 132 -2.12 5.29 15.45
N PRO A 133 -2.66 4.86 16.60
CA PRO A 133 -3.93 4.12 16.67
C PRO A 133 -5.11 4.88 16.02
N GLN A 134 -5.11 6.21 16.07
CA GLN A 134 -6.16 7.03 15.46
C GLN A 134 -6.14 7.01 13.92
N ASP A 135 -4.96 6.94 13.32
CA ASP A 135 -4.79 6.86 11.87
C ASP A 135 -5.26 5.49 11.36
N ALA A 136 -4.85 4.42 12.04
CA ALA A 136 -5.30 3.06 11.74
C ALA A 136 -6.83 2.90 11.90
N LEU A 137 -7.39 3.49 12.97
CA LEU A 137 -8.82 3.45 13.25
C LEU A 137 -9.64 4.06 12.10
N SER A 138 -9.20 5.21 11.58
CA SER A 138 -9.89 5.91 10.49
C SER A 138 -9.98 5.03 9.23
N ILE A 139 -8.86 4.41 8.82
CA ILE A 139 -8.80 3.52 7.66
C ILE A 139 -9.68 2.28 7.83
N TYR A 140 -9.65 1.68 9.02
CA TYR A 140 -10.49 0.52 9.30
C TYR A 140 -11.97 0.86 9.25
N ARG A 141 -12.39 1.99 9.81
CA ARG A 141 -13.80 2.44 9.75
C ARG A 141 -14.27 2.67 8.32
N GLU A 142 -13.45 3.33 7.50
CA GLU A 142 -13.76 3.58 6.08
C GLU A 142 -13.93 2.28 5.28
N ARG A 143 -13.31 1.18 5.72
CA ARG A 143 -13.35 -0.11 5.01
C ARG A 143 -14.60 -0.94 5.32
N VAL A 144 -15.24 -0.74 6.47
CA VAL A 144 -16.39 -1.55 6.91
C VAL A 144 -17.57 -1.42 5.94
N ALA A 145 -18.04 -0.19 5.67
CA ALA A 145 -19.24 0.02 4.86
C ALA A 145 -19.11 -0.55 3.42
N PRO A 146 -18.01 -0.33 2.67
CA PRO A 146 -17.80 -0.95 1.37
C PRO A 146 -17.87 -2.48 1.38
N LEU A 147 -17.37 -3.15 2.42
CA LEU A 147 -17.44 -4.61 2.54
C LEU A 147 -18.88 -5.09 2.75
N VAL A 148 -19.63 -4.41 3.61
CA VAL A 148 -21.04 -4.75 3.88
C VAL A 148 -21.90 -4.55 2.62
N GLU A 149 -21.59 -3.56 1.79
CA GLU A 149 -22.32 -3.36 0.53
C GLU A 149 -22.03 -4.41 -0.55
N MET A 150 -21.00 -5.24 -0.40
CA MET A 150 -20.77 -6.36 -1.33
C MET A 150 -21.78 -7.52 -1.15
N THR A 151 -22.59 -7.50 -0.09
CA THR A 151 -23.74 -8.40 0.14
C THR A 151 -23.46 -9.90 0.08
N ASN A 152 -22.23 -10.33 0.33
CA ASN A 152 -21.87 -11.74 0.39
C ASN A 152 -21.27 -12.08 1.75
N ASN A 153 -21.38 -13.35 2.16
CA ASN A 153 -20.98 -13.78 3.50
C ASN A 153 -19.48 -13.57 3.75
N ALA A 154 -18.61 -13.84 2.76
CA ALA A 154 -17.17 -13.63 2.89
C ALA A 154 -16.80 -12.15 3.13
N ALA A 155 -17.53 -11.20 2.53
CA ALA A 155 -17.33 -9.78 2.78
C ALA A 155 -17.86 -9.35 4.16
N TYR A 156 -18.96 -9.96 4.63
CA TYR A 156 -19.42 -9.74 6.01
C TYR A 156 -18.41 -10.25 7.04
N GLU A 157 -17.86 -11.44 6.85
CA GLU A 157 -16.82 -12.00 7.73
C GLU A 157 -15.60 -11.07 7.78
N GLN A 158 -15.12 -10.57 6.64
CA GLN A 158 -14.05 -9.57 6.60
C GLN A 158 -14.42 -8.27 7.33
N ALA A 159 -15.67 -7.80 7.21
CA ALA A 159 -16.11 -6.61 7.94
C ALA A 159 -16.06 -6.83 9.46
N ILE A 160 -16.43 -8.01 9.94
CA ILE A 160 -16.40 -8.39 11.36
C ILE A 160 -14.96 -8.51 11.88
N GLU A 161 -14.04 -9.04 11.08
CA GLU A 161 -12.60 -9.05 11.41
C GLU A 161 -12.06 -7.63 11.58
N ILE A 162 -12.43 -6.71 10.69
CA ILE A 162 -12.05 -5.30 10.79
C ILE A 162 -12.67 -4.65 12.04
N LEU A 163 -13.95 -4.92 12.33
CA LEU A 163 -14.61 -4.41 13.54
C LEU A 163 -13.93 -4.89 14.83
N SER A 164 -13.42 -6.12 14.83
CA SER A 164 -12.64 -6.65 15.96
C SER A 164 -11.32 -5.87 16.17
N LYS A 165 -10.67 -5.42 15.10
CA LYS A 165 -9.50 -4.53 15.20
C LYS A 165 -9.88 -3.14 15.70
N ILE A 166 -10.95 -2.57 15.16
CA ILE A 166 -11.50 -1.27 15.57
C ILE A 166 -11.76 -1.26 17.08
N ARG A 167 -12.38 -2.30 17.62
CA ARG A 167 -12.61 -2.44 19.06
C ARG A 167 -11.33 -2.36 19.89
N LYS A 168 -10.29 -3.10 19.48
CA LYS A 168 -8.99 -3.10 20.16
C LYS A 168 -8.36 -1.71 20.16
N LEU A 169 -8.50 -0.96 19.06
CA LEU A 169 -8.02 0.41 18.95
C LEU A 169 -8.81 1.37 19.84
N PHE A 170 -10.14 1.26 19.90
CA PHE A 170 -10.96 2.05 20.83
C PHE A 170 -10.60 1.78 22.29
N ALA A 171 -10.43 0.52 22.68
CA ALA A 171 -10.01 0.16 24.04
C ALA A 171 -8.61 0.71 24.37
N ARG A 172 -7.66 0.61 23.44
CA ARG A 172 -6.33 1.22 23.60
C ARG A 172 -6.38 2.74 23.78
N LEU A 173 -7.34 3.39 23.14
CA LEU A 173 -7.56 4.83 23.23
C LEU A 173 -8.41 5.25 24.45
N GLY A 174 -8.90 4.30 25.27
CA GLY A 174 -9.81 4.56 26.40
C GLY A 174 -11.18 5.10 25.96
N ARG A 175 -11.65 4.69 24.78
CA ARG A 175 -12.86 5.18 24.10
C ARG A 175 -13.82 4.03 23.82
N GLU A 176 -13.97 3.09 24.75
CA GLU A 176 -14.82 1.91 24.57
C GLU A 176 -16.29 2.27 24.29
N THR A 177 -16.81 3.31 24.93
CA THR A 177 -18.20 3.75 24.71
C THR A 177 -18.46 4.19 23.27
N GLU A 178 -17.45 4.77 22.61
CA GLU A 178 -17.58 5.18 21.21
C GLU A 178 -17.59 3.98 20.25
N PHE A 179 -17.04 2.82 20.67
CA PHE A 179 -17.19 1.60 19.90
C PHE A 179 -18.64 1.10 19.92
N ASP A 180 -19.31 1.17 21.07
CA ASP A 180 -20.73 0.79 21.19
C ASP A 180 -21.63 1.70 20.34
N ASP A 181 -21.41 3.02 20.40
CA ASP A 181 -22.09 3.99 19.54
C ASP A 181 -21.86 3.70 18.05
N TYR A 182 -20.64 3.30 17.69
CA TYR A 182 -20.30 2.93 16.33
C TYR A 182 -21.03 1.66 15.87
N LEU A 183 -21.14 0.63 16.72
CA LEU A 183 -21.94 -0.56 16.43
C LEU A 183 -23.43 -0.23 16.27
N VAL A 184 -23.97 0.67 17.08
CA VAL A 184 -25.36 1.14 16.95
C VAL A 184 -25.57 1.85 15.61
N ALA A 185 -24.66 2.74 15.21
CA ALA A 185 -24.72 3.39 13.90
C ALA A 185 -24.72 2.37 12.75
N LEU A 186 -23.85 1.35 12.80
CA LEU A 186 -23.81 0.30 11.77
C LEU A 186 -25.10 -0.53 11.72
N ARG A 187 -25.75 -0.79 12.87
CA ARG A 187 -27.06 -1.47 12.92
C ARG A 187 -28.13 -0.67 12.21
N VAL A 188 -28.16 0.65 12.42
CA VAL A 188 -29.15 1.54 11.80
C VAL A 188 -28.93 1.62 10.29
N GLU A 189 -27.69 1.80 9.86
CA GLU A 189 -27.30 1.92 8.44
C GLU A 189 -27.61 0.63 7.67
N PHE A 190 -27.19 -0.52 8.20
CA PHE A 190 -27.28 -1.81 7.51
C PHE A 190 -28.43 -2.70 7.98
N LYS A 191 -29.49 -2.13 8.58
CA LYS A 191 -30.64 -2.88 9.15
C LYS A 191 -31.30 -3.89 8.20
N ARG A 192 -31.21 -3.67 6.88
CA ARG A 192 -31.75 -4.57 5.85
C ARG A 192 -30.86 -5.80 5.56
N LYS A 193 -29.58 -5.75 5.94
CA LYS A 193 -28.59 -6.82 5.71
C LYS A 193 -28.61 -7.82 6.88
N ARG A 194 -29.68 -8.62 6.97
CA ARG A 194 -29.97 -9.51 8.12
C ARG A 194 -28.80 -10.40 8.55
N ASN A 195 -28.07 -10.99 7.58
CA ASN A 195 -26.91 -11.84 7.88
C ASN A 195 -25.77 -11.05 8.53
N PHE A 196 -25.50 -9.83 8.05
CA PHE A 196 -24.51 -8.96 8.64
C PHE A 196 -24.91 -8.55 10.07
N ILE A 197 -26.17 -8.15 10.28
CA ILE A 197 -26.67 -7.81 11.62
C ILE A 197 -26.52 -8.99 12.60
N LYS A 198 -26.85 -10.21 12.17
CA LYS A 198 -26.65 -11.41 13.00
C LYS A 198 -25.19 -11.61 13.41
N LEU A 199 -24.23 -11.36 12.52
CA LEU A 199 -22.81 -11.43 12.84
C LEU A 199 -22.36 -10.27 13.73
N LEU A 200 -22.88 -9.07 13.48
CA LEU A 200 -22.59 -7.86 14.26
C LEU A 200 -23.03 -8.01 15.72
N ASP A 201 -24.20 -8.60 15.96
CA ASP A 201 -24.72 -8.85 17.31
C ASP A 201 -23.95 -9.93 18.08
N ALA A 202 -23.15 -10.75 17.39
CA ALA A 202 -22.23 -11.68 18.03
C ALA A 202 -20.96 -11.00 18.55
N ILE A 203 -20.65 -9.77 18.09
CA ILE A 203 -19.58 -8.95 18.63
C ILE A 203 -20.06 -8.38 19.97
N ARG A 204 -19.62 -8.98 21.08
CA ARG A 204 -19.79 -8.47 22.45
C ARG A 204 -18.52 -7.86 22.96
#